data_AF-A0A3E1NZ03-F1
#
_entry.id   AF-A0A3E1NZ03-F1
#
_cell.length_a   1.000
_cell.length_b   1.000
_cell.length_c   1.000
_cell.angle_alpha   90.00
_cell.angle_beta   90.00
_cell.angle_gamma   90.00
#
_symmetry.space_group_name_H-M   'P 1'
#
loop_
_entity.id
_entity.type
_entity.pdbx_description
1 polymer ?
#
loop_
_entity_poly.entity_id
_entity_poly.type
_entity_poly.pdbx_seq_one_letter_code
_entity_poly.pdbx_strand_id
1 'polypeptide(L)'
;MANGYKANWATDDLQSAITKFVGKDATFELSKSGKIIWKSESSSIEVIQDPLNKYFRILDTKLTGKRNYIDLNGNVPNNKVVNGKTTGNSQAEYNELTHYNY
;
A
#
# COMPACT_ATOMS: atom_id res chain seq x y z
N MET A 1 0.26 23.39 -3.26
CA MET A 1 1.33 22.80 -2.43
C MET A 1 0.94 21.36 -2.08
N ALA A 2 1.46 20.37 -2.81
CA ALA A 2 1.16 18.95 -2.61
C ALA A 2 2.41 18.11 -2.25
N ASN A 3 3.59 18.74 -2.17
CA ASN A 3 4.88 18.06 -1.93
C ASN A 3 5.11 17.58 -0.50
N GLY A 4 4.30 18.00 0.48
CA GLY A 4 4.55 17.66 1.89
C GLY A 4 4.28 16.21 2.25
N TYR A 5 3.28 15.58 1.63
CA TYR A 5 2.84 14.24 2.06
C TYR A 5 3.82 13.13 1.66
N LYS A 6 4.49 13.28 0.52
CA LYS A 6 5.42 12.27 -0.01
C LYS A 6 6.71 12.12 0.79
N ALA A 7 7.13 13.20 1.45
CA ALA A 7 8.41 13.28 2.16
C ALA A 7 8.45 12.36 3.39
N ASN A 8 7.29 12.03 3.97
CA ASN A 8 7.20 11.19 5.16
C ASN A 8 6.92 9.71 4.84
N TRP A 9 6.72 9.37 3.57
CA TRP A 9 6.49 7.97 3.18
C TRP A 9 7.79 7.19 3.27
N ALA A 10 7.71 6.00 3.84
CA ALA A 10 8.84 5.08 3.86
C ALA A 10 9.27 4.72 2.43
N THR A 11 10.54 4.36 2.26
CA THR A 11 11.05 3.80 1.01
C THR A 11 11.12 2.29 1.16
N ASP A 12 10.68 1.56 0.13
CA ASP A 12 10.78 0.10 0.08
C ASP A 12 11.01 -0.36 -1.37
N ASP A 13 11.44 -1.61 -1.54
CA ASP A 13 11.71 -2.20 -2.85
C ASP A 13 10.42 -2.78 -3.45
N LEU A 14 9.97 -2.19 -4.55
CA LEU A 14 8.77 -2.60 -5.26
C LEU A 14 8.81 -4.09 -5.66
N GLN A 15 9.95 -4.58 -6.17
CA GLN A 15 10.06 -5.96 -6.65
C GLN A 15 9.95 -6.97 -5.50
N SER A 16 10.56 -6.65 -4.36
CA SER A 16 10.46 -7.43 -3.12
C SER A 16 9.03 -7.45 -2.61
N ALA A 17 8.34 -6.30 -2.62
CA ALA A 17 6.92 -6.23 -2.23
C ALA A 17 6.02 -7.08 -3.15
N ILE A 18 6.18 -6.98 -4.47
CA ILE A 18 5.44 -7.80 -5.44
C ILE A 18 5.68 -9.30 -5.16
N THR A 19 6.94 -9.69 -5.03
CA THR A 19 7.31 -11.09 -4.80
C THR A 19 6.76 -11.63 -3.48
N LYS A 20 6.80 -10.81 -2.41
CA LYS A 20 6.34 -11.18 -1.07
C LYS A 20 4.83 -11.33 -0.98
N PHE A 21 4.08 -10.39 -1.56
CA PHE A 21 2.64 -10.27 -1.33
C PHE A 21 1.78 -10.86 -2.46
N VAL A 22 2.24 -10.72 -3.71
CA VAL A 22 1.51 -11.22 -4.88
C VAL A 22 2.01 -12.61 -5.25
N GLY A 23 3.33 -12.80 -5.24
CA GLY A 23 3.99 -14.06 -5.61
C GLY A 23 4.94 -13.89 -6.80
N LYS A 24 5.70 -14.96 -7.10
CA LYS A 24 6.65 -14.99 -8.23
C LYS A 24 5.97 -15.08 -9.60
N ASP A 25 4.74 -15.57 -9.60
CA ASP A 25 3.83 -15.69 -10.75
C ASP A 25 2.99 -14.42 -10.99
N ALA A 26 3.36 -13.29 -10.35
CA ALA A 26 2.67 -12.03 -10.51
C ALA A 26 2.59 -11.61 -11.98
N THR A 27 1.38 -11.26 -12.39
CA THR A 27 1.08 -10.59 -13.66
C THR A 27 0.67 -9.15 -13.39
N PHE A 28 0.55 -8.32 -14.43
CA PHE A 28 0.10 -6.96 -14.28
C PHE A 28 -1.00 -6.57 -15.25
N GLU A 29 -1.80 -5.59 -14.85
CA GLU A 29 -2.71 -4.87 -15.74
C GLU A 29 -2.56 -3.36 -15.58
N LEU A 30 -2.91 -2.62 -16.63
CA LEU A 30 -2.92 -1.16 -16.60
C LEU A 30 -4.32 -0.65 -16.25
N SER A 31 -4.39 0.20 -15.23
CA SER A 31 -5.61 0.91 -14.92
C SER A 31 -5.85 2.06 -15.90
N LYS A 32 -7.11 2.49 -16.03
CA LYS A 32 -7.49 3.68 -16.82
C LYS A 32 -6.76 4.96 -16.38
N SER A 33 -6.28 5.01 -15.13
CA SER A 33 -5.55 6.15 -14.58
C SER A 33 -4.03 6.03 -14.74
N GLY A 34 -3.52 5.04 -15.48
CA GLY A 34 -2.09 4.82 -15.69
C GLY A 34 -1.36 4.16 -14.51
N LYS A 35 -2.09 3.57 -13.56
CA LYS A 35 -1.48 2.75 -12.50
C LYS A 35 -1.24 1.34 -13.02
N ILE A 36 -0.18 0.70 -12.53
CA ILE A 36 0.09 -0.71 -12.79
C ILE A 36 -0.43 -1.49 -11.57
N ILE A 37 -1.28 -2.48 -11.81
CA ILE A 37 -1.84 -3.35 -10.77
C ILE A 37 -1.17 -4.71 -10.93
N TRP A 38 -0.32 -5.07 -9.97
CA TRP A 38 0.31 -6.38 -9.90
C TRP A 38 -0.57 -7.34 -9.11
N LYS A 39 -0.90 -8.49 -9.70
CA LYS A 39 -1.81 -9.48 -9.12
C LYS A 39 -1.50 -10.91 -9.58
N SER A 40 -2.05 -11.89 -8.87
CA SER A 40 -2.03 -13.30 -9.24
C SER A 40 -3.38 -13.92 -8.88
N GLU A 41 -3.72 -15.06 -9.50
CA GLU A 41 -4.94 -15.79 -9.13
C GLU A 41 -4.83 -16.46 -7.74
N SER A 42 -3.59 -16.63 -7.26
CA SER A 42 -3.27 -17.30 -6.00
C SER A 42 -3.29 -16.39 -4.78
N SER A 43 -3.31 -15.06 -4.98
CA SER A 43 -3.28 -14.06 -3.90
C SER A 43 -4.52 -13.16 -3.92
N SER A 44 -5.02 -12.82 -2.73
CA SER A 44 -5.99 -11.73 -2.58
C SER A 44 -5.33 -10.36 -2.45
N ILE A 45 -4.00 -10.30 -2.51
CA ILE A 45 -3.23 -9.07 -2.39
C ILE A 45 -2.83 -8.58 -3.78
N GLU A 46 -3.03 -7.29 -4.01
CA GLU A 46 -2.55 -6.58 -5.20
C GLU A 46 -1.51 -5.53 -4.78
N VAL A 47 -0.49 -5.32 -5.61
CA VAL A 47 0.43 -4.18 -5.46
C VAL A 47 0.08 -3.14 -6.51
N ILE A 48 -0.34 -1.97 -6.04
CA ILE A 48 -0.75 -0.84 -6.89
C ILE A 48 0.42 0.11 -7.03
N GLN A 49 1.02 0.15 -8.21
CA GLN A 49 2.15 1.00 -8.54
C GLN A 49 1.69 2.24 -9.32
N ASP A 50 2.17 3.41 -8.91
CA ASP A 50 2.02 4.68 -9.62
C ASP A 50 3.39 5.08 -10.22
N PRO A 51 3.64 4.78 -11.51
CA PRO A 51 4.94 5.00 -12.14
C PRO A 51 5.27 6.47 -12.40
N LEU A 52 4.26 7.33 -12.49
CA LEU A 52 4.42 8.77 -12.67
C LEU A 52 4.90 9.40 -11.37
N ASN A 53 4.24 9.06 -10.26
CA ASN A 53 4.57 9.61 -8.96
C ASN A 53 5.62 8.80 -8.21
N LYS A 54 6.09 7.64 -8.70
CA LYS A 54 7.12 6.82 -8.03
C LYS A 54 6.72 6.45 -6.61
N TYR A 55 5.55 5.83 -6.45
CA TYR A 55 5.18 5.16 -5.21
C TYR A 55 4.34 3.91 -5.50
N PHE A 56 4.24 3.02 -4.52
CA PHE A 56 3.29 1.91 -4.55
C PHE A 56 2.54 1.76 -3.24
N ARG A 57 1.48 0.96 -3.27
CA ARG A 57 0.68 0.57 -2.11
C ARG A 57 0.32 -0.90 -2.21
N ILE A 58 0.03 -1.53 -1.08
CA ILE A 58 -0.36 -2.95 -1.00
C ILE A 58 -1.83 -3.00 -0.62
N LEU A 59 -2.67 -3.56 -1.49
CA LEU A 59 -4.12 -3.62 -1.38
C LEU A 59 -4.55 -5.05 -1.05
N ASP A 60 -5.32 -5.26 0.00
CA ASP A 60 -6.01 -6.52 0.26
C ASP A 60 -7.47 -6.46 -0.26
N THR A 61 -7.74 -7.22 -1.31
CA THR A 61 -9.04 -7.26 -1.98
C THR A 61 -10.14 -7.95 -1.15
N LYS A 62 -9.77 -8.72 -0.11
CA LYS A 62 -10.76 -9.28 0.84
C LYS A 62 -11.34 -8.22 1.77
N LEU A 63 -10.62 -7.12 1.98
CA LEU A 63 -11.07 -6.04 2.84
C LEU A 63 -12.00 -5.12 2.07
N THR A 64 -13.16 -4.85 2.67
CA THR A 64 -14.16 -3.93 2.11
C THR A 64 -14.05 -2.55 2.75
N GLY A 65 -14.46 -1.50 2.02
CA GLY A 65 -14.49 -0.13 2.51
C GLY A 65 -13.22 0.69 2.19
N LYS A 66 -13.03 1.79 2.90
CA LYS A 66 -12.00 2.81 2.58
C LYS A 66 -10.59 2.45 3.06
N ARG A 67 -10.44 1.42 3.90
CA ARG A 67 -9.18 1.03 4.54
C ARG A 67 -8.84 -0.42 4.27
N ASN A 68 -8.48 -0.67 3.02
CA ASN A 68 -8.12 -1.97 2.47
C ASN A 68 -6.65 -2.05 2.06
N TYR A 69 -5.83 -1.06 2.42
CA TYR A 69 -4.39 -1.09 2.22
C TYR A 69 -3.70 -1.54 3.49
N ILE A 70 -2.69 -2.40 3.31
CA ILE A 70 -1.91 -3.00 4.38
C ILE A 70 -0.49 -2.43 4.40
N ASP A 71 0.15 -2.54 5.56
CA ASP A 71 1.57 -2.24 5.73
C ASP A 71 2.46 -3.38 5.21
N LEU A 72 3.78 -3.18 5.22
CA LEU A 72 4.78 -4.18 4.81
C LEU A 72 4.81 -5.45 5.68
N ASN A 73 4.10 -5.45 6.81
CA ASN A 73 3.94 -6.62 7.69
C ASN A 73 2.61 -7.35 7.45
N GLY A 74 1.76 -6.85 6.55
CA GLY A 74 0.45 -7.43 6.24
C GLY A 74 -0.68 -6.97 7.16
N ASN A 75 -0.45 -5.95 8.00
CA ASN A 75 -1.48 -5.44 8.91
C ASN A 75 -2.22 -4.26 8.28
N VAL A 76 -3.49 -4.08 8.66
CA VAL A 76 -4.21 -2.84 8.36
C VAL A 76 -3.90 -1.82 9.46
N PRO A 77 -3.15 -0.72 9.19
CA PRO A 77 -2.71 0.21 10.22
C PRO A 77 -3.84 1.18 10.62
N ASN A 78 -4.95 0.63 11.11
CA ASN A 78 -6.14 1.40 11.45
C ASN A 78 -6.01 2.19 12.75
N ASN A 79 -5.24 1.65 13.69
CA ASN A 79 -5.10 2.17 15.04
C ASN A 79 -3.63 2.33 15.41
N LYS A 80 -3.37 3.21 16.37
CA LYS A 80 -2.08 3.40 17.03
C LYS A 80 -2.26 3.38 18.54
N VAL A 81 -1.18 3.10 19.27
CA VAL A 81 -1.15 3.18 20.73
C VAL A 81 -0.51 4.51 21.13
N VAL A 82 -1.24 5.33 21.89
CA VAL A 82 -0.75 6.59 22.45
C VAL A 82 -0.98 6.55 23.96
N ASN A 83 0.10 6.63 24.74
CA ASN A 83 0.05 6.57 26.21
C ASN A 83 -0.74 5.37 26.75
N GLY A 84 -0.52 4.18 26.17
CA GLY A 84 -1.18 2.93 26.57
C GLY A 84 -2.65 2.81 26.13
N LYS A 85 -3.18 3.78 25.39
CA LYS A 85 -4.55 3.73 24.84
C LYS A 85 -4.54 3.56 23.33
N THR A 86 -5.42 2.70 22.83
CA THR A 86 -5.65 2.53 21.39
C THR A 86 -6.52 3.68 20.87
N THR A 87 -6.02 4.38 19.85
CA THR A 87 -6.78 5.41 19.12
C THR A 87 -6.71 5.12 17.62
N GLY A 88 -7.73 5.53 16.88
CA GLY A 88 -7.73 5.43 15.42
C GLY A 88 -6.66 6.33 14.80
N ASN A 89 -5.95 5.81 13.80
CA ASN A 89 -5.16 6.64 12.90
C ASN A 89 -6.08 7.56 12.11
N SER A 90 -5.67 8.80 11.91
CA SER A 90 -6.28 9.69 10.91
C SER A 90 -6.04 9.15 9.49
N GLN A 91 -6.74 9.72 8.50
CA GLN A 91 -6.52 9.34 7.09
C GLN A 91 -5.09 9.64 6.62
N ALA A 92 -4.50 10.75 7.09
CA ALA A 92 -3.14 11.13 6.75
C ALA A 92 -2.12 10.12 7.29
N GLU A 93 -2.25 9.74 8.57
CA GLU A 93 -1.37 8.75 9.20
C GLU A 93 -1.51 7.37 8.56
N TYR A 94 -2.75 6.95 8.27
CA TYR A 94 -2.99 5.71 7.54
C TYR A 94 -2.34 5.74 6.14
N ASN A 95 -2.41 6.87 5.43
CA ASN A 95 -1.78 7.01 4.14
C ASN A 95 -0.25 6.96 4.26
N GLU A 96 0.33 7.63 5.25
CA GLU A 96 1.78 7.61 5.52
C GLU A 96 2.30 6.20 5.79
N LEU A 97 1.52 5.38 6.49
CA LEU A 97 1.85 3.98 6.81
C LEU A 97 1.60 2.99 5.66
N THR A 98 0.95 3.41 4.56
CA THR A 98 0.54 2.51 3.45
C THR A 98 0.99 2.99 2.07
N HIS A 99 1.77 4.07 1.99
CA HIS A 99 2.44 4.51 0.75
C HIS A 99 3.94 4.31 0.90
N TYR A 100 4.54 3.78 -0.15
CA TYR A 100 5.97 3.50 -0.19
C TYR A 100 6.58 4.12 -1.44
N ASN A 101 7.61 4.94 -1.25
CA ASN A 101 8.47 5.40 -2.36
C ASN A 101 9.31 4.21 -2.86
N TYR A 102 9.58 4.16 -4.17
CA TYR A 102 10.43 3.17 -4.80
C TYR A 102 11.25 3.79 -5.95
#